data_AF-A0A7Y0JUQ8-F1
#
_entry.id   AF-A0A7Y0JUQ8-F1
#
_cell.length_a   1.000
_cell.length_b   1.000
_cell.length_c   1.000
_cell.angle_alpha   90.00
_cell.angle_beta   90.00
_cell.angle_gamma   90.00
#
_symmetry.space_group_name_H-M   'P 1'
#
loop_
_entity.id
_entity.type
_entity.pdbx_description
1 polymer ?
#
loop_
_entity_poly.entity_id
_entity_poly.type
_entity_poly.pdbx_seq_one_letter_code
_entity_poly.pdbx_strand_id
1 'polypeptide(L)'
;MPSKGSVAAVQDLSDDLELTQFGEEGEEFRNALRVERGEIEMSLILGRQTPMAAALLVTKTAPPWAAARYTTVGQLRKADFDVQHSPTRGNALHVSVFPPSDAQGLKEWDQAMASSFDQCFTCAEED
;
A
#
# COMPACT_ATOMS: atom_id res chain seq x y z
N MET A 1 20.45 26.49 14.10
CA MET A 1 19.83 25.42 14.91
C MET A 1 18.98 24.58 13.98
N PRO A 2 19.26 23.27 13.79
CA PRO A 2 18.45 22.44 12.92
C PRO A 2 17.06 22.25 13.54
N SER A 3 16.03 22.53 12.74
CA SER A 3 14.62 22.26 13.04
C SER A 3 14.46 20.76 13.24
N LYS A 4 14.07 20.34 14.45
CA LYS A 4 13.63 18.97 14.75
C LYS A 4 12.38 18.71 13.92
N GLY A 5 12.54 18.03 12.79
CA GLY A 5 11.42 17.42 12.07
C GLY A 5 10.68 16.53 13.05
N SER A 6 9.41 16.84 13.29
CA SER A 6 8.53 16.01 14.09
C SER A 6 8.40 14.69 13.36
N VAL A 7 9.07 13.64 13.85
CA VAL A 7 8.78 12.27 13.45
C VAL A 7 7.37 12.02 13.97
N ALA A 8 6.37 12.08 13.09
CA ALA A 8 5.02 11.68 13.44
C ALA A 8 5.13 10.27 14.04
N ALA A 9 4.60 10.07 15.23
CA ALA A 9 4.60 8.76 15.86
C ALA A 9 3.97 7.78 14.87
N VAL A 10 4.73 6.74 14.49
CA VAL A 10 4.21 5.64 13.68
C VAL A 10 3.01 5.11 14.44
N GLN A 11 1.82 5.33 13.89
CA GLN A 11 0.60 4.85 14.51
C GLN A 11 0.56 3.35 14.25
N ASP A 12 0.64 2.56 15.32
CA ASP A 12 0.55 1.11 15.20
C ASP A 12 -0.85 0.74 14.69
N LEU A 13 -0.90 0.12 13.52
CA LEU A 13 -2.12 -0.33 12.88
C LEU A 13 -2.48 -1.72 13.44
N SER A 14 -3.76 -1.92 13.77
CA SER A 14 -4.25 -3.27 14.10
C SER A 14 -4.17 -4.18 12.87
N ASP A 15 -3.82 -5.45 13.07
CA ASP A 15 -3.70 -6.46 12.02
C ASP A 15 -5.03 -6.71 11.26
N ASP A 16 -6.17 -6.48 11.92
CA ASP A 16 -7.50 -6.67 11.33
C ASP A 16 -7.93 -5.50 10.41
N LEU A 17 -7.15 -4.41 10.37
CA LEU A 17 -7.49 -3.27 9.51
C LEU A 17 -7.33 -3.66 8.04
N GLU A 18 -8.42 -3.52 7.29
CA GLU A 18 -8.42 -3.69 5.85
C GLU A 18 -7.64 -2.57 5.16
N LEU A 19 -6.98 -2.91 4.06
CA LEU A 19 -6.28 -1.99 3.18
C LEU A 19 -6.79 -2.18 1.76
N THR A 20 -6.88 -1.08 1.02
CA THR A 20 -7.29 -1.06 -0.38
C THR A 20 -6.11 -0.71 -1.28
N GLN A 21 -5.91 -1.51 -2.32
CA GLN A 21 -5.08 -1.13 -3.45
C GLN A 21 -5.95 -0.66 -4.61
N PHE A 22 -5.65 0.52 -5.14
CA PHE A 22 -6.24 1.01 -6.39
C PHE A 22 -5.57 0.37 -7.61
N GLY A 23 -6.36 0.04 -8.63
CA GLY A 23 -5.91 -0.40 -9.94
C GLY A 23 -6.90 0.03 -11.03
N GLU A 24 -6.69 -0.47 -12.24
CA GLU A 24 -7.55 -0.20 -13.39
C GLU A 24 -8.13 -1.52 -13.93
N GLU A 25 -9.40 -1.51 -14.30
CA GLU A 25 -10.08 -2.68 -14.85
C GLU A 25 -9.43 -3.07 -16.19
N GLY A 26 -9.14 -4.36 -16.34
CA GLY A 26 -8.44 -4.89 -17.52
C GLY A 26 -6.90 -4.78 -17.44
N GLU A 27 -6.35 -4.19 -16.38
CA GLU A 27 -4.92 -4.18 -16.09
C GLU A 27 -4.57 -5.06 -14.89
N GLU A 28 -3.35 -5.59 -14.88
CA GLU A 28 -2.82 -6.26 -13.70
C GLU A 28 -2.56 -5.23 -12.58
N PHE A 29 -2.97 -5.56 -11.36
CA PHE A 29 -2.62 -4.74 -10.22
C PHE A 29 -1.11 -4.71 -10.03
N ARG A 30 -0.57 -3.50 -9.84
CA ARG A 30 0.86 -3.32 -9.60
C ARG A 30 1.29 -4.09 -8.34
N ASN A 31 2.28 -4.96 -8.48
CA ASN A 31 2.87 -5.71 -7.38
C ASN A 31 4.38 -5.47 -7.23
N ALA A 32 4.94 -4.53 -7.98
CA ALA A 32 6.36 -4.17 -7.96
C ALA A 32 6.58 -2.66 -7.87
N LEU A 33 7.68 -2.27 -7.23
CA LEU A 33 8.14 -0.89 -7.16
C LEU A 33 8.65 -0.41 -8.52
N ARG A 34 8.45 0.87 -8.82
CA ARG A 34 9.10 1.56 -9.95
C ARG A 34 10.43 2.14 -9.47
N VAL A 35 11.44 1.29 -9.37
CA VAL A 35 12.77 1.66 -8.85
C VAL A 35 13.41 2.79 -9.67
N GLU A 36 13.17 2.81 -10.99
CA GLU A 36 13.62 3.88 -11.90
C GLU A 36 12.99 5.24 -11.59
N ARG A 37 11.87 5.25 -10.85
CA ARG A 37 11.20 6.47 -10.35
C ARG A 37 11.56 6.78 -8.89
N GLY A 38 12.44 5.99 -8.26
CA GLY A 38 12.84 6.17 -6.86
C GLY A 38 11.79 5.74 -5.85
N GLU A 39 10.84 4.89 -6.24
CA GLU A 39 9.89 4.29 -5.28
C GLU A 39 10.63 3.32 -4.35
N ILE A 40 10.38 3.43 -3.05
CA ILE A 40 10.94 2.55 -2.01
C ILE A 40 9.84 1.77 -1.25
N GLU A 41 8.58 2.04 -1.59
CA GLU A 41 7.39 1.55 -0.89
C GLU A 41 6.20 1.46 -1.85
N MET A 42 5.30 0.52 -1.56
CA MET A 42 4.00 0.43 -2.21
C MET A 42 2.97 1.26 -1.43
N SER A 43 2.23 2.11 -2.14
CA SER A 43 1.14 2.90 -1.56
C SER A 43 -0.15 2.10 -1.52
N LEU A 44 -0.76 2.01 -0.34
CA LEU A 44 -2.11 1.51 -0.10
C LEU A 44 -2.97 2.59 0.58
N ILE A 45 -4.27 2.29 0.69
CA ILE A 45 -5.24 3.14 1.38
C ILE A 45 -5.80 2.39 2.59
N LEU A 46 -5.85 3.04 3.74
CA LEU A 46 -6.44 2.52 4.96
C LEU A 46 -7.97 2.39 4.83
N GLY A 47 -8.48 1.22 5.23
CA GLY A 47 -9.89 0.85 5.15
C GLY A 47 -10.28 0.30 3.78
N ARG A 48 -11.42 -0.39 3.73
CA ARG A 48 -12.06 -0.86 2.51
C ARG A 48 -12.71 0.31 1.76
N GLN A 49 -12.18 0.64 0.59
CA GLN A 49 -12.67 1.72 -0.27
C GLN A 49 -13.30 1.14 -1.52
N THR A 50 -14.40 1.74 -1.99
CA THR A 50 -14.90 1.44 -3.33
C THR A 50 -13.86 1.83 -4.39
N PRO A 51 -13.85 1.21 -5.58
CA PRO A 51 -12.92 1.59 -6.64
C PRO A 51 -12.94 3.10 -6.97
N MET A 52 -14.13 3.69 -6.99
CA MET A 52 -14.31 5.12 -7.25
C MET A 52 -13.69 6.00 -6.16
N ALA A 53 -13.89 5.65 -4.89
CA ALA A 53 -13.28 6.38 -3.77
C ALA A 53 -11.75 6.22 -3.76
N ALA A 54 -11.26 5.02 -4.04
CA ALA A 54 -9.83 4.75 -4.14
C ALA A 54 -9.18 5.58 -5.27
N ALA A 55 -9.81 5.65 -6.44
CA ALA A 55 -9.34 6.48 -7.54
C ALA A 55 -9.28 7.97 -7.15
N LEU A 56 -10.32 8.52 -6.52
CA LEU A 56 -10.32 9.91 -6.05
C LEU A 56 -9.21 10.21 -5.04
N LEU A 57 -8.81 9.24 -4.23
CA LEU A 57 -7.71 9.38 -3.28
C LEU A 57 -6.34 9.37 -3.96
N VAL A 58 -6.14 8.51 -4.98
CA VAL A 58 -4.86 8.31 -5.66
C VAL A 58 -4.64 9.27 -6.84
N THR A 59 -5.58 9.33 -7.78
CA THR A 59 -5.45 10.05 -9.05
C THR A 59 -6.14 11.42 -9.04
N LYS A 60 -7.00 11.67 -8.05
CA LYS A 60 -7.91 12.84 -7.97
C LYS A 60 -8.96 12.86 -9.08
N THR A 61 -9.19 11.72 -9.73
CA THR A 61 -10.21 11.53 -10.77
C THR A 61 -11.06 10.31 -10.46
N ALA A 62 -12.19 10.20 -11.17
CA ALA A 62 -13.20 9.16 -11.00
C ALA A 62 -13.39 8.40 -12.32
N PRO A 63 -12.35 7.69 -12.82
CA PRO A 63 -12.46 6.96 -14.08
C PRO A 63 -13.48 5.82 -13.95
N PRO A 64 -14.27 5.54 -15.00
CA PRO A 64 -15.27 4.46 -14.95
C PRO A 64 -14.63 3.06 -14.91
N TRP A 65 -13.36 2.93 -15.28
CA TRP A 65 -12.56 1.70 -15.21
C TRP A 65 -11.76 1.59 -13.91
N ALA A 66 -12.14 2.29 -12.85
CA ALA A 66 -11.48 2.14 -11.55
C ALA A 66 -11.70 0.73 -11.00
N ALA A 67 -10.62 0.09 -10.55
CA ALA A 67 -10.65 -1.19 -9.85
C ALA A 67 -10.05 -1.07 -8.44
N ALA A 68 -10.44 -2.01 -7.56
CA ALA A 68 -9.88 -2.11 -6.22
C ALA A 68 -9.73 -3.57 -5.81
N ARG A 69 -8.70 -3.86 -5.04
CA ARG A 69 -8.53 -5.14 -4.33
C ARG A 69 -8.15 -4.88 -2.87
N TYR A 70 -8.37 -5.89 -2.04
CA TYR A 70 -8.34 -5.76 -0.59
C TYR A 70 -7.38 -6.75 0.06
N THR A 71 -6.76 -6.30 1.14
CA THR A 71 -5.93 -7.11 2.03
C THR A 71 -6.13 -6.61 3.46
N THR A 72 -5.40 -7.18 4.42
CA THR A 72 -5.32 -6.65 5.79
C THR A 72 -3.87 -6.36 6.16
N VAL A 73 -3.67 -5.49 7.14
CA VAL A 73 -2.36 -5.23 7.73
C VAL A 73 -1.69 -6.54 8.18
N GLY A 74 -2.47 -7.43 8.82
CA GLY A 74 -1.99 -8.71 9.30
C GLY A 74 -1.52 -9.65 8.18
N GLN A 75 -2.15 -9.65 7.01
CA GLN A 75 -1.71 -10.48 5.87
C GLN A 75 -0.37 -10.02 5.32
N LEU A 76 -0.19 -8.71 5.15
CA LEU A 76 1.09 -8.14 4.70
C LEU A 76 2.21 -8.40 5.73
N ARG A 77 1.95 -8.20 7.02
CA ARG A 77 2.92 -8.49 8.09
C ARG A 77 3.29 -9.97 8.16
N LYS A 78 2.33 -10.89 7.95
CA LYS A 78 2.62 -12.35 7.86
C LYS A 78 3.52 -12.71 6.67
N ALA A 79 3.51 -11.89 5.62
CA ALA A 79 4.39 -12.01 4.46
C ALA A 79 5.69 -11.20 4.60
N ASP A 80 6.05 -10.80 5.84
CA ASP A 80 7.25 -10.03 6.21
C ASP A 80 7.33 -8.59 5.65
N PHE A 81 6.22 -8.01 5.18
CA PHE A 81 6.21 -6.58 4.81
C PHE A 81 6.09 -5.69 6.04
N ASP A 82 6.79 -4.55 6.01
CA ASP A 82 6.58 -3.48 7.00
C ASP A 82 5.47 -2.55 6.51
N VAL A 83 4.48 -2.32 7.37
CA VAL A 83 3.26 -1.58 7.04
C VAL A 83 3.12 -0.40 7.99
N GLN A 84 3.18 0.81 7.44
CA GLN A 84 3.19 2.05 8.22
C GLN A 84 2.06 2.97 7.77
N HIS A 85 1.29 3.49 8.74
CA HIS A 85 0.38 4.60 8.46
C HIS A 85 1.18 5.88 8.19
N SER A 86 1.11 6.38 6.97
CA SER A 86 1.95 7.47 6.46
C SER A 86 1.09 8.53 5.74
N PRO A 87 0.17 9.19 6.48
CA PRO A 87 -0.77 10.13 5.88
C PRO A 87 -0.05 11.26 5.15
N THR A 88 -0.54 11.59 3.96
CA THR A 88 -0.02 12.71 3.15
C THR A 88 -1.01 13.87 3.14
N ARG A 89 -0.57 15.06 2.73
CA ARG A 89 -1.47 16.22 2.56
C ARG A 89 -2.64 15.92 1.62
N GLY A 90 -2.44 15.04 0.63
CA GLY A 90 -3.46 14.68 -0.36
C GLY A 90 -4.29 13.45 0.00
N ASN A 91 -3.83 12.62 0.94
CA ASN A 91 -4.50 11.40 1.34
C ASN A 91 -4.16 11.09 2.80
N ALA A 92 -5.09 11.42 3.71
CA ALA A 92 -4.96 11.15 5.14
C ALA A 92 -5.10 9.65 5.49
N LEU A 93 -5.48 8.81 4.53
CA LEU A 93 -5.59 7.36 4.67
C LEU A 93 -4.41 6.64 4.01
N HIS A 94 -3.34 7.35 3.63
CA HIS A 94 -2.20 6.72 2.96
C HIS A 94 -1.44 5.77 3.90
N VAL A 95 -1.14 4.58 3.40
CA VAL A 95 -0.34 3.55 4.07
C VAL A 95 0.82 3.18 3.16
N SER A 96 2.03 3.18 3.72
CA SER A 96 3.25 2.73 3.04
C SER A 96 3.51 1.27 3.38
N VAL A 97 3.79 0.46 2.36
CA VAL A 97 4.22 -0.93 2.50
C VAL A 97 5.65 -1.04 2.00
N PHE A 98 6.58 -1.28 2.91
CA PHE A 98 7.99 -1.42 2.62
C PHE A 98 8.37 -2.89 2.50
N PRO A 99 9.41 -3.21 1.70
CA PRO A 99 10.04 -4.51 1.79
C PRO A 99 10.59 -4.73 3.21
N PRO A 100 10.73 -5.99 3.67
CA PRO A 100 11.36 -6.29 4.95
C PRO A 100 12.73 -5.61 5.07
N SER A 101 13.02 -5.07 6.25
CA SER A 101 14.32 -4.49 6.58
C SER A 101 15.16 -5.42 7.46
N ASP A 102 16.47 -5.43 7.26
CA ASP A 102 17.44 -6.06 8.16
C ASP A 102 18.58 -5.10 8.55
N ALA A 103 19.68 -5.62 9.11
CA ALA A 103 20.82 -4.81 9.53
C ALA A 103 21.53 -4.09 8.36
N GLN A 104 21.28 -4.51 7.12
CA GLN A 104 21.83 -3.96 5.89
C GLN A 104 20.89 -2.95 5.22
N GLY A 105 19.63 -2.87 5.66
CA GLY A 105 18.63 -1.92 5.16
C GLY A 105 17.40 -2.63 4.61
N LEU A 106 16.67 -1.95 3.73
CA LEU A 106 15.53 -2.51 3.03
C LEU A 106 15.99 -3.57 2.03
N LYS A 107 15.35 -4.75 2.05
CA LYS A 107 15.57 -5.76 1.02
C LYS A 107 15.10 -5.27 -0.36
N GLU A 108 15.72 -5.79 -1.41
CA GLU A 108 15.32 -5.49 -2.78
C GLU A 108 13.94 -6.10 -3.08
N TRP A 109 13.12 -5.34 -3.81
CA TRP A 109 11.81 -5.80 -4.27
C TRP A 109 11.96 -6.62 -5.55
N ASP A 110 12.26 -7.92 -5.39
CA ASP A 110 12.41 -8.85 -6.49
C ASP A 110 11.07 -9.50 -6.94
N GLN A 111 11.12 -10.41 -7.91
CA GLN A 111 9.91 -11.10 -8.39
C GLN A 111 9.27 -12.02 -7.34
N ALA A 112 10.07 -12.61 -6.45
CA ALA A 112 9.54 -13.46 -5.39
C ALA A 112 8.74 -12.61 -4.39
N MET A 113 9.25 -11.42 -4.05
CA MET A 113 8.58 -10.45 -3.22
C MET A 113 7.31 -9.91 -3.88
N ALA A 114 7.37 -9.58 -5.19
CA ALA A 114 6.19 -9.16 -5.94
C ALA A 114 5.08 -10.23 -5.91
N SER A 115 5.46 -11.50 -6.07
CA SER A 115 4.53 -12.63 -5.99
C SER A 115 3.96 -12.81 -4.57
N SER A 116 4.79 -12.67 -3.54
CA SER A 116 4.37 -12.72 -2.13
C SER A 116 3.39 -11.59 -1.79
N PHE A 117 3.68 -10.37 -2.26
CA PHE A 117 2.80 -9.21 -2.12
C PHE A 117 1.44 -9.47 -2.78
N ASP A 118 1.43 -9.99 -4.00
CA ASP A 118 0.21 -10.26 -4.74
C ASP A 118 -0.70 -11.29 -4.04
N GLN A 119 -0.11 -12.33 -3.45
CA GLN A 119 -0.81 -13.37 -2.69
C GLN A 119 -1.46 -12.86 -1.40
N CYS A 120 -1.08 -11.67 -0.91
CA CYS A 120 -1.70 -11.08 0.27
C CYS A 120 -3.11 -10.56 0.00
N PHE A 121 -3.50 -10.38 -1.27
CA PHE A 121 -4.80 -9.85 -1.65
C PHE A 121 -5.79 -10.98 -1.90
N THR A 122 -6.97 -10.88 -1.30
CA THR A 122 -8.09 -11.76 -1.63
C THR A 122 -8.74 -11.25 -2.91
N CYS A 123 -9.02 -12.13 -3.87
CA CYS A 123 -9.97 -11.84 -4.95
C CYS A 123 -11.27 -11.38 -4.30
N ALA A 124 -11.76 -10.19 -4.68
CA ALA A 124 -12.92 -9.56 -4.07
C ALA A 124 -14.09 -10.56 -4.02
N GLU A 125 -14.62 -10.82 -2.82
CA GLU A 125 -15.93 -11.46 -2.70
C GLU A 125 -16.95 -10.56 -3.42
N GLU A 126 -17.55 -11.11 -4.47
CA GLU A 126 -18.74 -10.56 -5.12
C GLU A 126 -19.90 -10.70 -4.12
N ASP A 127 -20.37 -9.58 -3.56
CA ASP A 127 -21.71 -9.48 -2.97
C ASP A 127 -22.72 -9.10 -4.08
#